data_AF-A0A9X1R3Q8-F1
#
_entry.id   AF-A0A9X1R3Q8-F1
#
_cell.length_a   1.000
_cell.length_b   1.000
_cell.length_c   1.000
_cell.angle_alpha   90.00
_cell.angle_beta   90.00
_cell.angle_gamma   90.00
#
_symmetry.space_group_name_H-M   'P 1'
#
loop_
_entity.id
_entity.type
_entity.pdbx_description
1 polymer ?
#
loop_
_entity_poly.entity_id
_entity_poly.type
_entity_poly.pdbx_seq_one_letter_code
_entity_poly.pdbx_strand_id
1 'polypeptide(L)'
;MKKFLIYIFLPILIISCKNNSAAEQLEKEVVVNNYDRINQLNWLIGTWTNESDDEYSQETWSKENDSTFTGFSFVEVDGKPEQALTMALEEKENNLFLSFLKVDEKNSKP
;
A
#
# COMPACT_ATOMS: atom_id res chain seq x y z
N MET A 1 33.72 -37.64 -69.94
CA MET A 1 33.26 -37.52 -68.54
C MET A 1 34.31 -36.74 -67.76
N LYS A 2 33.88 -36.01 -66.73
CA LYS A 2 34.66 -35.11 -65.86
C LYS A 2 34.84 -33.68 -66.43
N LYS A 3 33.78 -32.88 -66.28
CA LYS A 3 33.85 -31.42 -66.40
C LYS A 3 34.12 -30.82 -65.02
N PHE A 4 35.07 -29.90 -65.00
CA PHE A 4 35.40 -29.01 -63.90
C PHE A 4 34.17 -28.25 -63.40
N LEU A 5 33.89 -28.33 -62.11
CA LEU A 5 33.01 -27.42 -61.37
C LEU A 5 33.74 -27.15 -60.04
N ILE A 6 34.60 -26.13 -60.04
CA ILE A 6 34.29 -24.77 -59.57
C ILE A 6 34.16 -24.73 -58.05
N TYR A 7 35.35 -24.60 -57.46
CA TYR A 7 35.66 -23.72 -56.35
C TYR A 7 34.79 -22.45 -56.39
N ILE A 8 33.84 -22.32 -55.46
CA ILE A 8 33.34 -21.06 -54.85
C ILE A 8 32.81 -21.49 -53.48
N PHE A 9 33.73 -21.57 -52.53
CA PHE A 9 33.45 -21.54 -51.10
C PHE A 9 33.81 -20.13 -50.66
N LEU A 10 32.88 -19.19 -50.78
CA LEU A 10 32.98 -17.88 -50.14
C LEU A 10 31.56 -17.32 -49.92
N PRO A 11 31.25 -16.87 -48.70
CA PRO A 11 29.91 -16.92 -48.13
C PRO A 11 29.09 -15.68 -48.50
N ILE A 12 27.84 -15.90 -48.88
CA ILE A 12 26.84 -14.84 -48.94
C ILE A 12 25.57 -15.40 -48.30
N LEU A 13 25.39 -15.15 -47.00
CA LEU A 13 24.08 -14.83 -46.42
C LEU A 13 24.32 -13.91 -45.22
N ILE A 14 24.66 -12.68 -45.56
CA ILE A 14 24.51 -11.53 -44.69
C ILE A 14 23.02 -11.17 -44.65
N ILE A 15 22.54 -10.83 -43.45
CA ILE A 15 21.41 -9.93 -43.15
C ILE A 15 20.00 -10.49 -43.41
N SER A 16 19.42 -11.07 -42.36
CA SER A 16 18.00 -10.85 -42.08
C SER A 16 17.84 -10.49 -40.61
N CYS A 17 18.11 -9.23 -40.28
CA CYS A 17 17.48 -8.60 -39.12
C CYS A 17 15.98 -8.55 -39.44
N LYS A 18 15.25 -9.61 -39.09
CA LYS A 18 13.81 -9.56 -39.03
C LYS A 18 13.48 -8.55 -37.92
N ASN A 19 12.91 -7.43 -38.34
CA ASN A 19 12.34 -6.44 -37.44
C ASN A 19 11.18 -7.14 -36.72
N ASN A 20 11.45 -7.74 -35.58
CA ASN A 20 10.45 -8.30 -34.70
C ASN A 20 9.86 -7.15 -33.89
N SER A 21 9.21 -6.19 -34.53
CA SER A 21 8.11 -5.50 -33.86
C SER A 21 6.91 -6.44 -33.85
N ALA A 22 7.09 -7.65 -33.31
CA ALA A 22 6.01 -8.23 -32.53
C ALA A 22 5.89 -7.23 -31.39
N ALA A 23 4.85 -6.40 -31.47
CA ALA A 23 4.39 -5.67 -30.30
C ALA A 23 4.33 -6.73 -29.21
N GLU A 24 5.32 -6.71 -28.31
CA GLU A 24 5.13 -7.16 -26.96
C GLU A 24 3.89 -6.39 -26.53
N GLN A 25 2.75 -7.05 -26.62
CA GLN A 25 1.63 -6.72 -25.77
C GLN A 25 2.21 -6.93 -24.40
N LEU A 26 2.83 -5.84 -23.90
CA LEU A 26 2.99 -5.55 -22.51
C LEU A 26 1.58 -5.78 -21.97
N GLU A 27 1.36 -6.99 -21.50
CA GLU A 27 0.29 -7.29 -20.58
C GLU A 27 0.57 -6.29 -19.47
N LYS A 28 -0.13 -5.15 -19.56
CA LYS A 28 -0.12 -4.13 -18.53
C LYS A 28 -0.71 -4.89 -17.37
N GLU A 29 0.18 -5.49 -16.58
CA GLU A 29 -0.14 -6.09 -15.31
C GLU A 29 -0.94 -5.00 -14.62
N VAL A 30 -2.26 -5.20 -14.60
CA VAL A 30 -3.12 -4.38 -13.78
C VAL A 30 -2.64 -4.78 -12.41
N VAL A 31 -1.76 -3.95 -11.84
CA VAL A 31 -1.39 -4.04 -10.43
C VAL A 31 -2.69 -3.77 -9.71
N VAL A 32 -3.46 -4.83 -9.50
CA VAL A 32 -4.57 -4.85 -8.58
C VAL A 32 -3.87 -4.69 -7.24
N ASN A 33 -3.81 -3.45 -6.75
CA ASN A 33 -3.28 -3.16 -5.43
C ASN A 33 -4.16 -3.92 -4.45
N ASN A 34 -3.69 -5.08 -4.02
CA ASN A 34 -4.42 -5.89 -3.09
C ASN A 34 -4.04 -5.46 -1.68
N TYR A 35 -4.93 -4.71 -1.03
CA TYR A 35 -4.77 -4.21 0.33
C TYR A 35 -5.17 -5.28 1.36
N ASP A 36 -4.61 -6.49 1.20
CA ASP A 36 -4.98 -7.67 2.01
C ASP A 36 -4.70 -7.44 3.50
N ARG A 37 -3.65 -6.71 3.86
CA ARG A 37 -3.21 -6.59 5.26
C ARG A 37 -4.14 -5.68 6.05
N ILE A 38 -4.53 -4.54 5.50
CA ILE A 38 -5.48 -3.66 6.16
C ILE A 38 -6.88 -4.26 6.16
N ASN A 39 -7.25 -5.03 5.14
CA ASN A 39 -8.51 -5.77 5.11
C ASN A 39 -8.60 -6.83 6.23
N GLN A 40 -7.49 -7.43 6.66
CA GLN A 40 -7.46 -8.30 7.85
C GLN A 40 -7.79 -7.56 9.14
N LEU A 41 -7.70 -6.23 9.15
CA LEU A 41 -8.00 -5.36 10.29
C LEU A 41 -9.41 -4.78 10.26
N ASN A 42 -10.31 -5.29 9.41
CA ASN A 42 -11.72 -4.86 9.39
C ASN A 42 -12.43 -4.98 10.75
N TRP A 43 -11.92 -5.81 11.66
CA TRP A 43 -12.41 -5.90 13.04
C TRP A 43 -12.21 -4.59 13.82
N LEU A 44 -11.25 -3.75 13.44
CA LEU A 44 -10.95 -2.47 14.09
C LEU A 44 -12.05 -1.43 13.86
N ILE A 45 -12.78 -1.53 12.73
CA ILE A 45 -13.82 -0.58 12.34
C ILE A 45 -14.97 -0.60 13.37
N GLY A 46 -15.31 0.58 13.88
CA GLY A 46 -16.31 0.75 14.93
C GLY A 46 -15.77 1.60 16.08
N THR A 47 -16.50 1.57 17.20
CA THR A 47 -16.17 2.32 18.40
C THR A 47 -15.78 1.36 19.52
N TRP A 48 -14.63 1.65 20.13
CA TRP A 48 -14.05 0.96 21.26
C TRP A 48 -14.11 1.88 22.46
N THR A 49 -14.58 1.39 23.60
CA THR A 49 -14.63 2.16 24.84
C THR A 49 -13.97 1.39 25.95
N ASN A 50 -13.24 2.08 26.81
CA ASN A 50 -12.74 1.55 28.07
C ASN A 50 -13.10 2.55 29.17
N GLU A 51 -13.72 2.05 30.24
CA GLU A 51 -14.27 2.86 31.33
C GLU A 51 -13.88 2.23 32.66
N SER A 52 -13.40 3.09 33.56
CA SER A 52 -13.09 2.81 34.96
C SER A 52 -13.62 3.95 35.83
N ASP A 53 -13.52 3.83 37.16
CA ASP A 53 -14.08 4.84 38.09
C ASP A 53 -13.57 6.26 37.83
N ASP A 54 -12.30 6.41 37.42
CA ASP A 54 -11.63 7.71 37.28
C ASP A 54 -11.27 8.06 35.82
N GLU A 55 -11.32 7.10 34.89
CA GLU A 55 -10.87 7.26 33.50
C GLU A 55 -11.86 6.67 32.50
N TYR A 56 -12.16 7.45 31.46
CA TYR A 56 -12.91 7.03 30.29
C TYR A 56 -12.07 7.26 29.03
N SER A 57 -12.01 6.28 28.15
CA SER A 57 -11.42 6.43 26.82
C SER A 57 -12.32 5.84 25.75
N GLN A 58 -12.31 6.50 24.59
CA GLN A 58 -13.04 6.04 23.42
C GLN A 58 -12.19 6.22 22.18
N GLU A 59 -12.20 5.21 21.32
CA GLU A 59 -11.55 5.22 20.03
C GLU A 59 -12.52 4.76 18.94
N THR A 60 -12.72 5.58 17.91
CA THR A 60 -13.58 5.25 16.78
C THR A 60 -12.78 5.18 15.49
N TRP A 61 -12.89 4.05 14.79
CA TRP A 61 -12.28 3.81 13.49
C TRP A 61 -13.29 3.73 12.37
N SER A 62 -12.95 4.31 11.24
CA SER A 62 -13.75 4.30 10.01
C SER A 62 -12.87 3.96 8.81
N LYS A 63 -13.45 3.32 7.80
CA LYS A 63 -12.77 3.06 6.53
C LYS A 63 -12.89 4.29 5.65
N GLU A 64 -11.76 4.96 5.40
CA GLU A 64 -11.69 6.11 4.50
C GLU A 64 -11.64 5.65 3.04
N ASN A 65 -10.85 4.61 2.76
CA ASN A 65 -10.76 3.93 1.47
C ASN A 65 -10.20 2.51 1.63
N ASP A 66 -9.97 1.79 0.53
CA ASP A 66 -9.48 0.40 0.56
C ASP A 66 -8.09 0.22 1.18
N SER A 67 -7.30 1.29 1.25
CA SER A 67 -5.94 1.29 1.79
C SER A 67 -5.79 2.07 3.09
N THR A 68 -6.86 2.67 3.61
CA THR A 68 -6.77 3.61 4.73
C THR A 68 -7.96 3.50 5.68
N PHE A 69 -7.66 3.33 6.96
CA PHE A 69 -8.60 3.59 8.06
C PHE A 69 -8.22 4.89 8.77
N THR A 70 -9.22 5.66 9.19
CA THR A 70 -9.04 6.86 9.99
C THR A 70 -9.61 6.62 11.39
N GLY A 71 -8.89 7.12 12.40
CA GLY A 71 -9.21 6.94 13.81
C GLY A 71 -9.34 8.26 14.53
N PHE A 72 -10.28 8.35 15.47
CA PHE A 72 -10.31 9.42 16.47
C PHE A 72 -10.35 8.79 17.86
N SER A 73 -9.44 9.22 18.73
CA SER A 73 -9.32 8.71 20.10
C SER A 73 -9.32 9.87 21.09
N PHE A 74 -9.94 9.68 22.25
CA PHE A 74 -9.86 10.62 23.36
C PHE A 74 -9.86 9.92 24.71
N VAL A 75 -9.27 10.59 25.70
CA VAL A 75 -9.18 10.17 27.10
C VAL A 75 -9.68 11.28 28.00
N GLU A 76 -10.53 10.91 28.94
CA GLU A 76 -11.03 11.75 30.02
C GLU A 76 -10.59 11.18 31.37
N VAL A 77 -10.11 12.06 32.26
CA VAL A 77 -9.80 11.73 33.65
C VAL A 77 -10.64 12.63 34.55
N ASP A 78 -11.36 12.05 35.52
CA ASP A 78 -12.33 12.77 36.38
C ASP A 78 -13.34 13.60 35.57
N GLY A 79 -13.79 13.08 34.42
CA GLY A 79 -14.70 13.76 33.50
C GLY A 79 -14.13 15.00 32.81
N LYS A 80 -12.80 15.13 32.74
CA LYS A 80 -12.11 16.22 32.04
C LYS A 80 -11.27 15.66 30.89
N PRO A 81 -11.28 16.29 29.70
CA PRO A 81 -10.45 15.85 28.59
C PRO A 81 -8.97 16.05 28.94
N GLU A 82 -8.20 14.98 28.78
CA GLU A 82 -6.75 14.96 29.02
C GLU A 82 -5.98 14.90 27.69
N GLN A 83 -6.47 14.08 26.75
CA GLN A 83 -5.88 13.90 25.43
C GLN A 83 -6.96 13.62 24.38
N ALA A 84 -6.77 14.15 23.18
CA ALA A 84 -7.47 13.71 21.98
C ALA A 84 -6.51 13.61 20.80
N LEU A 85 -6.70 12.63 19.92
CA LEU A 85 -5.85 12.44 18.76
C LEU A 85 -6.61 11.91 17.55
N THR A 86 -6.15 12.31 16.37
CA THR A 86 -6.62 11.79 15.07
C THR A 86 -5.52 10.96 14.45
N MET A 87 -5.87 9.76 13.98
CA MET A 87 -4.93 8.78 13.43
C MET A 87 -5.31 8.39 12.01
N ALA A 88 -4.31 7.91 11.27
CA ALA A 88 -4.49 7.18 10.03
C ALA A 88 -3.70 5.87 10.10
N LEU A 89 -4.35 4.77 9.75
CA LEU A 89 -3.72 3.48 9.51
C LEU A 89 -3.75 3.22 8.00
N GLU A 90 -2.59 3.20 7.36
CA GLU A 90 -2.46 3.09 5.91
C GLU A 90 -1.69 1.84 5.51
N GLU A 91 -2.13 1.17 4.44
CA GLU A 91 -1.34 0.15 3.76
C GLU A 91 -0.59 0.73 2.56
N LYS A 92 0.74 0.69 2.61
CA LYS A 92 1.64 1.12 1.53
C LYS A 92 2.70 0.05 1.30
N GLU A 93 2.91 -0.35 0.04
CA GLU A 93 3.94 -1.34 -0.32
C GLU A 93 3.88 -2.61 0.55
N ASN A 94 2.67 -3.15 0.78
CA ASN A 94 2.43 -4.31 1.65
C ASN A 94 2.90 -4.15 3.11
N ASN A 95 2.97 -2.92 3.62
CA ASN A 95 3.27 -2.59 5.02
C ASN A 95 2.17 -1.72 5.59
N LEU A 96 1.91 -1.85 6.90
CA LEU A 96 0.96 -1.03 7.63
C LEU A 96 1.68 0.10 8.37
N PHE A 97 1.16 1.31 8.25
CA PHE A 97 1.70 2.51 8.86
C PHE A 97 0.63 3.21 9.68
N LEU A 98 0.87 3.32 11.00
CA LEU A 98 0.05 4.15 11.88
C LEU A 98 0.69 5.53 12.00
N SER A 99 -0.08 6.58 11.75
CA SER A 99 0.35 7.97 11.87
C SER A 99 -0.62 8.78 12.72
N PHE A 100 -0.08 9.70 13.53
CA PHE A 100 -0.86 10.69 14.26
C PHE A 100 -0.97 11.97 13.43
N LEU A 101 -2.18 12.30 12.98
CA LEU A 101 -2.48 13.49 12.16
C LEU A 101 -2.64 14.74 13.03
N LYS A 102 -3.20 14.58 14.23
CA LYS A 102 -3.40 15.64 15.21
C LYS A 102 -3.31 15.06 16.61
N VAL A 103 -2.66 15.79 17.52
CA VAL A 103 -2.61 15.49 18.95
C VAL A 103 -2.95 16.76 19.70
N ASP A 104 -4.01 16.72 20.49
CA ASP A 104 -4.45 17.78 21.39
C ASP A 104 -4.24 17.29 22.83
N GLU A 105 -3.16 17.73 23.46
CA GLU A 105 -2.80 17.38 24.84
C GLU A 105 -2.88 18.61 25.74
N LYS A 106 -3.44 18.44 26.92
CA LYS A 106 -3.54 19.53 27.89
C LYS A 106 -2.21 19.84 28.60
N ASN A 107 -1.30 18.88 28.63
CA ASN A 107 -0.06 18.92 29.42
C ASN A 107 1.23 18.88 28.59
N SER A 108 1.23 19.44 27.36
CA SER A 108 2.46 19.61 26.58
C SER A 108 3.36 20.69 27.21
N LYS A 109 4.05 20.35 28.30
CA LYS A 109 5.20 21.12 28.79
C LYS A 109 6.41 20.79 27.92
N PRO A 110 7.19 21.80 27.49
CA PRO A 110 8.53 21.57 26.92
C PRO A 110 9.49 20.94 27.93
#